data_AF-A0A523RXH9-F1
#
_entry.id   AF-A0A523RXH9-F1
#
_cell.length_a   1.000
_cell.length_b   1.000
_cell.length_c   1.000
_cell.angle_alpha   90.00
_cell.angle_beta   90.00
_cell.angle_gamma   90.00
#
_symmetry.space_group_name_H-M   'P 1'
#
loop_
_entity.id
_entity.type
_entity.pdbx_description
1 polymer ?
#
loop_
_entity_poly.entity_id
_entity_poly.type
_entity_poly.pdbx_seq_one_letter_code
_entity_poly.pdbx_strand_id
1 'polypeptide(L)'
;MILKYLIRENAYYDSVTLMIITREVKKIEGVKEVIVGMGTELNKELAGNLNLLTPQLQKITPNDFFISLDSIDDNIAKKAFAFVDELLSKKKAESEDYQPSTFESALKYMPDANLVLISLPGKYAAREAKNALLNDKHVMLFSDNVSLEEEIDLKNLAKQSGLLMMGPDCGTAIINHVALAFANVIRKGPIGIVGASGTGIQEVTVMIDKLGSGISQAIGTGGRDLKAEVGGTMMIEGLKALQNDPLTEVIVLISKPPDKEVARKVLSILKEGEKPSVVYFAGG
;
A
#
# COMPACT_ATOMS: atom_id res chain seq x y z
N MET A 1 -28.28 -29.29 10.24
CA MET A 1 -26.99 -28.64 10.50
C MET A 1 -25.91 -29.63 10.16
N ILE A 2 -25.12 -29.31 9.15
CA ILE A 2 -24.22 -30.24 8.49
C ILE A 2 -22.95 -29.47 8.16
N LEU A 3 -21.85 -29.87 8.80
CA LEU A 3 -20.52 -29.40 8.47
C LEU A 3 -20.09 -30.06 7.15
N LYS A 4 -19.75 -29.24 6.16
CA LYS A 4 -19.22 -29.70 4.87
C LYS A 4 -17.92 -28.97 4.58
N TYR A 5 -17.01 -29.69 3.92
CA TYR A 5 -15.74 -29.12 3.48
C TYR A 5 -15.40 -29.59 2.07
N LEU A 6 -14.55 -28.82 1.41
CA LEU A 6 -13.95 -29.12 0.12
C LEU A 6 -12.47 -28.71 0.18
N ILE A 7 -11.58 -29.54 -0.35
CA ILE A 7 -10.14 -29.28 -0.40
C ILE A 7 -9.71 -29.38 -1.87
N ARG A 8 -8.83 -28.47 -2.30
CA ARG A 8 -8.12 -28.54 -3.57
C ARG A 8 -6.63 -28.49 -3.29
N GLU A 9 -5.97 -29.60 -3.58
CA GLU A 9 -4.53 -29.71 -3.39
C GLU A 9 -3.79 -28.86 -4.43
N ASN A 10 -2.72 -28.18 -3.99
CA ASN A 10 -1.86 -27.35 -4.86
C ASN A 10 -2.59 -26.28 -5.68
N ALA A 11 -3.70 -25.74 -5.16
CA ALA A 11 -4.46 -24.67 -5.80
C ALA A 11 -4.29 -23.37 -5.02
N TYR A 12 -3.46 -22.46 -5.54
CA TYR A 12 -3.15 -21.19 -4.87
C TYR A 12 -4.08 -20.06 -5.31
N TYR A 13 -4.55 -19.28 -4.33
CA TYR A 13 -5.34 -18.07 -4.52
C TYR A 13 -4.91 -16.99 -3.51
N ASP A 14 -5.05 -15.71 -3.86
CA ASP A 14 -4.67 -14.62 -2.96
C ASP A 14 -5.67 -14.44 -1.80
N SER A 15 -5.16 -14.11 -0.61
CA SER A 15 -5.96 -14.03 0.61
C SER A 15 -7.07 -12.97 0.56
N VAL A 16 -6.91 -11.89 -0.23
CA VAL A 16 -7.93 -10.82 -0.34
C VAL A 16 -9.13 -11.35 -1.10
N THR A 17 -8.90 -12.01 -2.24
CA THR A 17 -9.94 -12.69 -3.01
C THR A 17 -10.70 -13.69 -2.13
N LEU A 18 -9.99 -14.54 -1.38
CA LEU A 18 -10.61 -15.53 -0.50
C LEU A 18 -11.44 -14.90 0.63
N MET A 19 -10.98 -13.78 1.20
CA MET A 19 -11.74 -13.03 2.21
C MET A 19 -13.02 -12.43 1.64
N ILE A 20 -12.97 -11.87 0.42
CA ILE A 20 -14.16 -11.34 -0.27
C ILE A 20 -15.15 -12.48 -0.55
N ILE A 21 -14.67 -13.60 -1.09
CA ILE A 21 -15.49 -14.78 -1.36
C ILE A 21 -16.15 -15.30 -0.08
N THR A 22 -15.40 -15.40 1.02
CA THR A 22 -15.95 -15.81 2.33
C THR A 22 -17.13 -14.93 2.74
N ARG A 23 -17.02 -13.60 2.56
CA ARG A 23 -18.10 -12.65 2.88
C ARG A 23 -19.31 -12.83 1.97
N GLU A 24 -19.11 -13.05 0.67
CA GLU A 24 -20.22 -13.26 -0.28
C GLU A 24 -20.96 -14.57 -0.02
N VAL A 25 -20.22 -15.65 0.25
CA VAL A 25 -20.81 -16.97 0.57
C VAL A 25 -21.57 -16.93 1.88
N LYS A 26 -21.10 -16.17 2.88
CA LYS A 26 -21.79 -15.99 4.16
C LYS A 26 -23.17 -15.31 4.03
N LYS A 27 -23.46 -14.65 2.90
CA LYS A 27 -24.78 -14.06 2.62
C LYS A 27 -25.80 -15.07 2.11
N ILE A 28 -25.39 -16.28 1.73
CA ILE A 28 -26.32 -17.32 1.26
C ILE A 28 -27.22 -17.74 2.42
N GLU A 29 -28.53 -17.61 2.22
CA GLU A 29 -29.52 -18.03 3.22
C GLU A 29 -29.35 -19.53 3.54
N GLY A 30 -29.19 -19.84 4.83
CA GLY A 30 -28.96 -21.19 5.32
C GLY A 30 -27.49 -21.59 5.50
N VAL A 31 -26.54 -20.74 5.10
CA VAL A 31 -25.13 -20.83 5.55
C VAL A 31 -24.99 -20.05 6.85
N LYS A 32 -24.57 -20.70 7.94
CA LYS A 32 -24.38 -20.05 9.25
C LYS A 32 -22.98 -19.49 9.39
N GLU A 33 -22.00 -20.36 9.17
CA GLU A 33 -20.59 -20.02 9.22
C GLU A 33 -19.88 -20.62 8.02
N VAL A 34 -18.90 -19.90 7.50
CA VAL A 34 -18.09 -20.32 6.35
C VAL A 34 -16.71 -19.71 6.46
N ILE A 35 -15.72 -20.48 6.03
CA ILE A 35 -14.37 -20.03 5.78
C ILE A 35 -13.91 -20.55 4.42
N VAL A 36 -13.36 -19.66 3.62
CA VAL A 36 -12.69 -19.97 2.35
C VAL A 36 -11.26 -19.46 2.50
N GLY A 37 -10.28 -20.34 2.36
CA GLY A 37 -8.90 -19.99 2.73
C GLY A 37 -7.84 -20.92 2.17
N MET A 38 -6.59 -20.47 2.25
CA MET A 38 -5.40 -21.32 2.07
C MET A 38 -5.12 -22.09 3.36
N GLY A 39 -4.52 -23.27 3.28
CA GLY A 39 -4.18 -24.16 4.40
C GLY A 39 -3.04 -23.67 5.31
N THR A 40 -2.94 -22.36 5.51
CA THR A 40 -2.04 -21.72 6.49
C THR A 40 -2.51 -21.96 7.92
N GLU A 41 -1.59 -21.94 8.89
CA GLU A 41 -1.92 -22.10 10.31
C GLU A 41 -2.95 -21.07 10.81
N LEU A 42 -2.85 -19.81 10.39
CA LEU A 42 -3.82 -18.76 10.72
C LEU A 42 -5.25 -19.13 10.31
N ASN A 43 -5.44 -19.60 9.07
CA ASN A 43 -6.76 -19.98 8.58
C ASN A 43 -7.28 -21.26 9.25
N LYS A 44 -6.41 -22.20 9.63
CA LYS A 44 -6.80 -23.39 10.41
C LYS A 44 -7.27 -23.00 11.81
N GLU A 45 -6.58 -22.07 12.46
CA GLU A 45 -6.97 -21.52 13.76
C GLU A 45 -8.33 -20.82 13.67
N LEU A 46 -8.53 -19.98 12.65
CA LEU A 46 -9.81 -19.33 12.38
C LEU A 46 -10.94 -20.35 12.14
N ALA A 47 -10.69 -21.39 11.34
CA ALA A 47 -11.65 -22.47 11.15
C ALA A 47 -11.97 -23.19 12.48
N GLY A 48 -10.98 -23.38 13.36
CA GLY A 48 -11.15 -23.96 14.68
C GLY A 48 -12.06 -23.12 15.56
N ASN A 49 -11.83 -21.81 15.63
CA ASN A 49 -12.63 -20.87 16.41
C ASN A 49 -14.10 -20.80 15.94
N LEU A 50 -14.36 -21.08 14.66
CA LEU A 50 -15.71 -21.13 14.09
C LEU A 50 -16.36 -22.53 14.15
N ASN A 51 -15.70 -23.52 14.77
CA ASN A 51 -16.11 -24.93 14.76
C ASN A 51 -16.24 -25.53 13.34
N LEU A 52 -15.46 -25.02 12.40
CA LEU A 52 -15.41 -25.47 11.00
C LEU A 52 -14.17 -26.33 10.69
N LEU A 53 -13.29 -26.56 11.66
CA LEU A 53 -12.08 -27.35 11.46
C LEU A 53 -12.38 -28.85 11.55
N THR A 54 -12.10 -29.59 10.48
CA THR A 54 -12.21 -31.06 10.45
C THR A 54 -10.83 -31.72 10.54
N PRO A 55 -10.75 -33.01 10.92
CA PRO A 55 -9.49 -33.76 10.93
C PRO A 55 -8.77 -33.77 9.57
N GLN A 56 -9.52 -33.67 8.47
CA GLN A 56 -8.97 -33.56 7.12
C GLN A 56 -8.33 -32.18 6.89
N LEU A 57 -8.96 -31.12 7.36
CA LEU A 57 -8.45 -29.74 7.27
C LEU A 57 -7.26 -29.47 8.20
N GLN A 58 -6.99 -30.31 9.20
CA GLN A 58 -5.75 -30.20 9.98
C GLN A 58 -4.51 -30.61 9.18
N LYS A 59 -4.68 -31.50 8.19
CA LYS A 59 -3.58 -32.11 7.43
C LYS A 59 -3.17 -31.32 6.18
N ILE A 60 -3.95 -30.32 5.78
CA ILE A 60 -3.67 -29.51 4.60
C ILE A 60 -2.44 -28.62 4.82
N THR A 61 -1.80 -28.24 3.74
CA THR A 61 -0.60 -27.39 3.71
C THR A 61 -0.93 -25.97 3.25
N PRO A 62 -0.01 -25.00 3.41
CA PRO A 62 -0.22 -23.65 2.89
C PRO A 62 -0.46 -23.55 1.37
N ASN A 63 -0.14 -24.59 0.60
CA ASN A 63 -0.36 -24.65 -0.84
C ASN A 63 -1.76 -25.16 -1.22
N ASP A 64 -2.53 -25.63 -0.25
CA ASP A 64 -3.85 -26.21 -0.48
C ASP A 64 -4.94 -25.18 -0.20
N PHE A 65 -5.92 -25.14 -1.08
CA PHE A 65 -7.13 -24.35 -0.90
C PHE A 65 -8.19 -25.18 -0.19
N PHE A 66 -8.97 -24.55 0.69
CA PHE A 66 -10.11 -25.20 1.31
C PHE A 66 -11.33 -24.28 1.45
N ILE A 67 -12.49 -24.92 1.48
CA ILE A 67 -13.77 -24.34 1.89
C ILE A 67 -14.26 -25.19 3.06
N SER A 68 -14.70 -24.56 4.13
CA SER A 68 -15.44 -25.24 5.21
C SER A 68 -16.64 -24.41 5.61
N LEU A 69 -17.80 -25.03 5.77
CA LEU A 69 -19.03 -24.32 6.10
C LEU A 69 -20.00 -25.17 6.93
N ASP A 70 -20.75 -24.50 7.81
CA ASP A 70 -21.92 -25.04 8.49
C ASP A 70 -23.19 -24.58 7.77
N SER A 71 -23.92 -25.56 7.23
CA SER A 71 -25.15 -25.35 6.47
C SER A 71 -26.33 -26.04 7.14
N ILE A 72 -27.53 -25.51 6.94
CA ILE A 72 -28.77 -26.16 7.40
C ILE A 72 -29.03 -27.49 6.67
N ASP A 73 -28.63 -27.59 5.38
CA ASP A 73 -28.76 -28.80 4.55
C ASP A 73 -27.66 -28.98 3.47
N ASP A 74 -27.64 -30.15 2.86
CA ASP A 74 -26.66 -30.56 1.83
C ASP A 74 -26.80 -29.82 0.49
N ASN A 75 -28.02 -29.39 0.12
CA ASN A 75 -28.25 -28.67 -1.12
C ASN A 75 -27.70 -27.25 -1.05
N ILE A 76 -27.83 -26.59 0.10
CA ILE A 76 -27.26 -25.27 0.34
C ILE A 76 -25.74 -25.33 0.38
N ALA A 77 -25.15 -26.38 0.98
CA ALA A 77 -23.71 -26.58 0.92
C ALA A 77 -23.20 -26.74 -0.52
N LYS A 78 -23.89 -27.53 -1.35
CA LYS A 78 -23.57 -27.67 -2.78
C LYS A 78 -23.69 -26.35 -3.54
N LYS A 79 -24.74 -25.57 -3.28
CA LYS A 79 -24.91 -24.22 -3.85
C LYS A 79 -23.77 -23.29 -3.45
N ALA A 80 -23.36 -23.32 -2.18
CA ALA A 80 -22.25 -22.52 -1.69
C ALA A 80 -20.92 -22.90 -2.36
N PHE A 81 -20.62 -24.20 -2.52
CA PHE A 81 -19.43 -24.64 -3.26
C PHE A 81 -19.46 -24.22 -4.73
N ALA A 82 -20.60 -24.38 -5.41
CA ALA A 82 -20.75 -23.94 -6.79
C ALA A 82 -20.61 -22.41 -6.93
N PHE A 83 -21.10 -21.65 -5.96
CA PHE A 83 -20.95 -20.19 -5.95
C PHE A 83 -19.50 -19.76 -5.70
N VAL A 84 -18.77 -20.45 -4.81
CA VAL A 84 -17.32 -20.24 -4.67
C VAL A 84 -16.61 -20.49 -6.00
N ASP A 85 -16.98 -21.55 -6.71
CA ASP A 85 -16.41 -21.85 -8.03
C ASP A 85 -16.73 -20.80 -9.07
N GLU A 86 -17.96 -20.28 -9.07
CA GLU A 86 -18.34 -19.15 -9.91
C GLU A 86 -17.50 -17.91 -9.58
N LEU A 87 -17.29 -17.60 -8.30
CA LEU A 87 -16.51 -16.43 -7.88
C LEU A 87 -15.00 -16.58 -8.15
N LEU A 88 -14.47 -17.79 -8.05
CA LEU A 88 -13.07 -18.09 -8.40
C LEU A 88 -12.84 -18.13 -9.93
N SER A 89 -13.87 -18.55 -10.69
CA SER A 89 -13.81 -18.66 -12.15
C SER A 89 -14.22 -17.38 -12.88
N LYS A 90 -14.94 -16.46 -12.19
CA LYS A 90 -15.02 -15.06 -12.58
C LYS A 90 -13.59 -14.53 -12.56
N LYS A 91 -12.92 -14.62 -13.72
CA LYS A 91 -11.80 -13.75 -14.04
C LYS A 91 -12.20 -12.37 -13.53
N LYS A 92 -11.35 -11.70 -12.72
CA LYS A 92 -11.36 -10.24 -12.68
C LYS A 92 -11.59 -9.83 -14.13
N ALA A 93 -12.67 -9.11 -14.42
CA ALA A 93 -12.92 -8.62 -15.77
C ALA A 93 -11.56 -8.17 -16.29
N GLU A 94 -11.01 -8.92 -17.25
CA GLU A 94 -9.74 -8.56 -17.86
C GLU A 94 -10.06 -7.17 -18.40
N SER A 95 -9.48 -6.15 -17.76
CA SER A 95 -9.23 -4.92 -18.50
C SER A 95 -8.55 -5.39 -19.77
N GLU A 96 -9.12 -5.10 -20.93
CA GLU A 96 -8.50 -5.40 -22.23
C GLU A 96 -7.10 -4.75 -22.36
N ASP A 97 -6.70 -3.95 -21.37
CA ASP A 97 -5.37 -3.39 -21.21
C ASP A 97 -4.32 -4.49 -21.01
N TYR A 98 -3.41 -4.55 -21.99
CA TYR A 98 -2.18 -5.33 -21.93
C TYR A 98 -1.45 -5.08 -20.61
N GLN A 99 -1.18 -6.17 -19.87
CA GLN A 99 -0.39 -6.14 -18.63
C GLN A 99 1.04 -6.59 -18.94
N PRO A 100 2.01 -5.66 -19.02
CA PRO A 100 3.38 -5.99 -19.37
C PRO A 100 4.01 -6.85 -18.26
N SER A 101 4.70 -7.92 -18.63
CA SER A 101 5.34 -8.85 -17.69
C SER A 101 6.73 -8.41 -17.23
N THR A 102 7.30 -7.39 -17.87
CA THR A 102 8.62 -6.84 -17.55
C THR A 102 8.58 -5.33 -17.43
N PHE A 103 9.50 -4.76 -16.64
CA PHE A 103 9.60 -3.31 -16.53
C PHE A 103 9.87 -2.62 -17.87
N GLU A 104 10.74 -3.20 -18.71
CA GLU A 104 11.04 -2.67 -20.05
C GLU A 104 9.82 -2.67 -20.98
N SER A 105 9.00 -3.73 -20.94
CA SER A 105 7.76 -3.77 -21.73
C SER A 105 6.75 -2.75 -21.21
N ALA A 106 6.70 -2.52 -19.90
CA ALA A 106 5.87 -1.47 -19.32
C ALA A 106 6.28 -0.06 -19.75
N LEU A 107 7.58 0.23 -19.78
CA LEU A 107 8.08 1.53 -20.27
C LEU A 107 7.74 1.77 -21.75
N LYS A 108 7.76 0.73 -22.58
CA LYS A 108 7.35 0.82 -23.98
C LYS A 108 5.85 0.99 -24.14
N TYR A 109 5.06 0.33 -23.30
CA TYR A 109 3.61 0.39 -23.33
C TYR A 109 3.07 1.72 -22.79
N MET A 110 3.72 2.30 -21.78
CA MET A 110 3.36 3.57 -21.17
C MET A 110 4.56 4.55 -21.17
N PRO A 111 4.96 5.07 -22.34
CA PRO A 111 6.12 5.95 -22.44
C PRO A 111 5.98 7.22 -21.61
N ASP A 112 4.75 7.73 -21.48
CA ASP A 112 4.43 8.96 -20.74
C ASP A 112 4.29 8.76 -19.23
N ALA A 113 4.38 7.53 -18.72
CA ALA A 113 4.37 7.28 -17.29
C ALA A 113 5.55 8.01 -16.64
N ASN A 114 5.31 8.72 -15.53
CA ASN A 114 6.33 9.50 -14.83
C ASN A 114 6.65 8.99 -13.42
N LEU A 115 5.90 8.00 -12.93
CA LEU A 115 6.04 7.46 -11.58
C LEU A 115 5.92 5.93 -11.59
N VAL A 116 6.74 5.27 -10.78
CA VAL A 116 6.71 3.82 -10.55
C VAL A 116 6.45 3.55 -9.08
N LEU A 117 5.40 2.79 -8.79
CA LEU A 117 5.09 2.28 -7.45
C LEU A 117 5.60 0.85 -7.31
N ILE A 118 6.50 0.63 -6.34
CA ILE A 118 7.19 -0.65 -6.12
C ILE A 118 6.76 -1.23 -4.78
N SER A 119 6.16 -2.42 -4.84
CA SER A 119 5.68 -3.21 -3.69
C SER A 119 6.20 -4.65 -3.72
N LEU A 120 7.42 -4.85 -4.19
CA LEU A 120 8.12 -6.14 -4.25
C LEU A 120 8.69 -6.54 -2.88
N PRO A 121 9.09 -7.80 -2.65
CA PRO A 121 9.91 -8.15 -1.50
C PRO A 121 11.19 -7.29 -1.44
N GLY A 122 11.56 -6.80 -0.26
CA GLY A 122 12.64 -5.81 -0.06
C GLY A 122 13.95 -6.14 -0.78
N LYS A 123 14.37 -7.41 -0.73
CA LYS A 123 15.59 -7.91 -1.40
C LYS A 123 15.66 -7.68 -2.92
N TYR A 124 14.54 -7.40 -3.58
CA TYR A 124 14.47 -7.09 -5.01
C TYR A 124 14.11 -5.64 -5.28
N ALA A 125 13.53 -4.96 -4.30
CA ALA A 125 12.88 -3.67 -4.50
C ALA A 125 13.88 -2.55 -4.81
N ALA A 126 15.06 -2.56 -4.17
CA ALA A 126 16.10 -1.57 -4.42
C ALA A 126 16.62 -1.59 -5.87
N ARG A 127 16.77 -2.80 -6.45
CA ARG A 127 17.20 -2.96 -7.85
C ARG A 127 16.21 -2.34 -8.82
N GLU A 128 14.92 -2.62 -8.63
CA GLU A 128 13.88 -2.09 -9.51
C GLU A 128 13.68 -0.57 -9.31
N ALA A 129 13.83 -0.08 -8.08
CA ALA A 129 13.82 1.36 -7.80
C ALA A 129 14.95 2.09 -8.53
N LYS A 130 16.16 1.53 -8.48
CA LYS A 130 17.31 2.07 -9.22
C LYS A 130 17.05 2.07 -10.73
N ASN A 131 16.50 0.98 -11.26
CA ASN A 131 16.16 0.87 -12.67
C ASN A 131 15.13 1.94 -13.10
N ALA A 132 14.10 2.18 -12.29
CA ALA A 132 13.12 3.23 -12.54
C ALA A 132 13.74 4.64 -12.53
N LEU A 133 14.59 4.94 -11.56
CA LEU A 133 15.30 6.23 -11.49
C LEU A 133 16.23 6.46 -12.69
N LEU A 134 16.94 5.42 -13.14
CA LEU A 134 17.79 5.49 -14.33
C LEU A 134 17.02 5.66 -15.64
N ASN A 135 15.70 5.44 -15.62
CA ASN A 135 14.78 5.68 -16.75
C ASN A 135 13.91 6.93 -16.52
N ASP A 136 14.41 7.90 -15.73
CA ASP A 136 13.79 9.20 -15.47
C ASP A 136 12.38 9.12 -14.86
N LYS A 137 12.12 8.12 -14.01
CA LYS A 137 10.84 7.97 -13.33
C LYS A 137 10.96 8.30 -11.85
N HIS A 138 9.99 9.07 -11.33
CA HIS A 138 9.79 9.17 -9.89
C HIS A 138 9.48 7.78 -9.32
N VAL A 139 9.86 7.52 -8.07
CA VAL A 139 9.63 6.23 -7.43
C VAL A 139 8.88 6.43 -6.13
N MET A 140 7.83 5.62 -5.92
CA MET A 140 7.32 5.31 -4.61
C MET A 140 7.69 3.87 -4.25
N LEU A 141 8.56 3.74 -3.27
CA LEU A 141 8.99 2.46 -2.72
C LEU A 141 8.18 2.16 -1.48
N PHE A 142 7.06 1.48 -1.69
CA PHE A 142 6.21 0.96 -0.63
C PHE A 142 6.92 -0.17 0.14
N SER A 143 7.73 -0.96 -0.57
CA SER A 143 8.50 -2.08 -0.01
C SER A 143 9.32 -1.67 1.22
N ASP A 144 9.23 -2.49 2.26
CA ASP A 144 10.13 -2.49 3.42
C ASP A 144 11.26 -3.54 3.24
N ASN A 145 12.18 -3.65 4.20
CA ASN A 145 13.34 -4.53 4.19
C ASN A 145 14.36 -4.22 3.08
N VAL A 146 14.51 -2.94 2.78
CA VAL A 146 15.62 -2.38 1.98
C VAL A 146 16.67 -1.83 2.94
N SER A 147 17.94 -2.10 2.67
CA SER A 147 19.03 -1.67 3.56
C SER A 147 19.15 -0.15 3.64
N LEU A 148 19.81 0.34 4.69
CA LEU A 148 20.03 1.77 4.88
C LEU A 148 20.95 2.35 3.77
N GLU A 149 21.98 1.60 3.38
CA GLU A 149 22.90 1.97 2.31
C GLU A 149 22.16 2.11 0.97
N GLU A 150 21.33 1.13 0.61
CA GLU A 150 20.51 1.20 -0.60
C GLU A 150 19.53 2.39 -0.57
N GLU A 151 18.91 2.69 0.57
CA GLU A 151 18.04 3.88 0.70
C GLU A 151 18.81 5.17 0.42
N ILE A 152 20.00 5.33 1.00
CA ILE A 152 20.83 6.52 0.84
C ILE A 152 21.25 6.66 -0.62
N ASP A 153 21.72 5.58 -1.25
CA ASP A 153 22.13 5.56 -2.65
C ASP A 153 20.98 5.93 -3.60
N LEU A 154 19.78 5.35 -3.39
CA LEU A 154 18.60 5.62 -4.20
C LEU A 154 18.15 7.08 -4.05
N LYS A 155 18.13 7.63 -2.83
CA LYS A 155 17.75 9.02 -2.58
C LYS A 155 18.76 10.00 -3.18
N ASN A 156 20.05 9.69 -3.09
CA ASN A 156 21.10 10.50 -3.71
C ASN A 156 20.99 10.49 -5.24
N LEU A 157 20.79 9.30 -5.84
CA LEU A 157 20.57 9.18 -7.29
C LEU A 157 19.35 9.99 -7.73
N ALA A 158 18.22 9.84 -7.05
CA ALA A 158 17.01 10.58 -7.37
C ALA A 158 17.21 12.09 -7.27
N LYS A 159 17.85 12.57 -6.21
CA LYS A 159 18.18 13.99 -6.04
C LYS A 159 19.05 14.52 -7.18
N GLN A 160 20.07 13.77 -7.60
CA GLN A 160 20.94 14.15 -8.72
C GLN A 160 20.18 14.24 -10.05
N SER A 161 19.18 13.39 -10.24
CA SER A 161 18.31 13.38 -11.42
C SER A 161 17.10 14.32 -11.32
N GLY A 162 16.93 15.07 -10.22
CA GLY A 162 15.75 15.91 -10.01
C GLY A 162 14.43 15.13 -9.82
N LEU A 163 14.53 13.87 -9.39
CA LEU A 163 13.42 12.95 -9.16
C LEU A 163 13.09 12.82 -7.67
N LEU A 164 11.90 12.30 -7.40
CA LEU A 164 11.46 11.92 -6.07
C LEU A 164 11.63 10.41 -5.90
N MET A 165 12.20 10.00 -4.77
CA MET A 165 12.32 8.59 -4.35
C MET A 165 11.68 8.44 -2.97
N MET A 166 10.35 8.33 -2.97
CA MET A 166 9.51 8.24 -1.79
C MET A 166 9.64 6.86 -1.14
N GLY A 167 10.33 6.76 -0.02
CA GLY A 167 10.56 5.49 0.69
C GLY A 167 12.04 5.20 0.88
N PRO A 168 12.46 3.94 1.16
CA PRO A 168 11.63 2.75 1.40
C PRO A 168 10.64 2.89 2.54
N ASP A 169 9.73 1.93 2.69
CA ASP A 169 8.68 1.94 3.71
C ASP A 169 7.83 3.23 3.64
N CYS A 170 7.50 3.67 2.42
CA CYS A 170 6.57 4.76 2.20
C CYS A 170 5.15 4.18 2.06
N GLY A 171 4.38 4.23 3.15
CA GLY A 171 3.03 3.67 3.18
C GLY A 171 1.95 4.50 2.49
N THR A 172 2.17 5.82 2.32
CA THR A 172 1.13 6.76 1.88
C THR A 172 1.72 7.88 1.06
N ALA A 173 1.16 8.10 -0.13
CA ALA A 173 1.30 9.34 -0.88
C ALA A 173 0.01 9.61 -1.68
N ILE A 174 -0.26 10.89 -1.97
CA ILE A 174 -1.34 11.33 -2.85
C ILE A 174 -0.76 12.37 -3.79
N ILE A 175 -0.53 11.99 -5.06
CA ILE A 175 0.10 12.87 -6.05
C ILE A 175 -0.91 13.18 -7.15
N ASN A 176 -1.18 14.46 -7.38
CA ASN A 176 -2.21 14.92 -8.34
C ASN A 176 -3.58 14.25 -8.10
N HIS A 177 -3.94 14.04 -6.83
CA HIS A 177 -5.13 13.27 -6.40
C HIS A 177 -5.14 11.78 -6.75
N VAL A 178 -4.03 11.23 -7.22
CA VAL A 178 -3.85 9.79 -7.38
C VAL A 178 -3.38 9.21 -6.04
N ALA A 179 -4.18 8.29 -5.50
CA ALA A 179 -3.86 7.54 -4.30
C ALA A 179 -2.74 6.53 -4.59
N LEU A 180 -1.65 6.59 -3.83
CA LEU A 180 -0.53 5.66 -3.92
C LEU A 180 -0.39 4.89 -2.60
N ALA A 181 -0.42 3.56 -2.69
CA ALA A 181 -0.53 2.63 -1.57
C ALA A 181 -1.73 2.93 -0.65
N PHE A 182 -1.51 3.15 0.66
CA PHE A 182 -2.59 3.43 1.61
C PHE A 182 -2.93 4.91 1.62
N ALA A 183 -4.02 5.28 0.95
CA ALA A 183 -4.49 6.66 0.89
C ALA A 183 -6.02 6.74 0.96
N ASN A 184 -6.51 7.95 1.24
CA ASN A 184 -7.92 8.25 1.39
C ASN A 184 -8.40 9.09 0.21
N VAL A 185 -9.69 9.00 -0.14
CA VAL A 185 -10.32 9.94 -1.07
C VAL A 185 -10.56 11.25 -0.32
N ILE A 186 -9.86 12.31 -0.74
CA ILE A 186 -9.83 13.62 -0.07
C ILE A 186 -10.15 14.69 -1.09
N ARG A 187 -10.80 15.78 -0.65
CA ARG A 187 -11.05 16.95 -1.48
C ARG A 187 -9.77 17.54 -2.08
N LYS A 188 -9.92 18.12 -3.27
CA LYS A 188 -8.92 19.02 -3.85
C LYS A 188 -8.90 20.32 -3.05
N GLY A 189 -7.71 20.82 -2.75
CA GLY A 189 -7.55 22.07 -2.03
C GLY A 189 -6.10 22.55 -2.00
N PRO A 190 -5.82 23.64 -1.26
CA PRO A 190 -4.56 24.37 -1.39
C PRO A 190 -3.46 23.85 -0.46
N ILE A 191 -3.69 22.78 0.31
CA ILE A 191 -2.76 22.34 1.34
C ILE A 191 -1.83 21.24 0.81
N GLY A 192 -0.54 21.54 0.73
CA GLY A 192 0.50 20.57 0.40
C GLY A 192 1.05 19.92 1.66
N ILE A 193 1.21 18.59 1.64
CA ILE A 193 1.70 17.83 2.80
C ILE A 193 2.98 17.09 2.41
N VAL A 194 3.98 17.13 3.28
CA VAL A 194 5.15 16.25 3.20
C VAL A 194 5.37 15.57 4.55
N GLY A 195 5.65 14.26 4.55
CA GLY A 195 5.77 13.56 5.82
C GLY A 195 6.53 12.24 5.80
N ALA A 196 7.16 11.96 6.95
CA ALA A 196 7.84 10.70 7.26
C ALA A 196 6.97 9.80 8.16
N SER A 197 5.66 9.76 7.89
CA SER A 197 4.68 8.96 8.64
C SER A 197 3.45 8.69 7.78
N GLY A 198 3.24 7.43 7.37
CA GLY A 198 2.10 7.06 6.50
C GLY A 198 0.75 7.38 7.15
N THR A 199 0.47 6.79 8.31
CA THR A 199 -0.79 7.05 9.05
C THR A 199 -0.89 8.49 9.55
N GLY A 200 0.23 9.16 9.83
CA GLY A 200 0.24 10.59 10.15
C GLY A 200 -0.25 11.45 8.99
N ILE A 201 0.19 11.15 7.77
CA ILE A 201 -0.32 11.80 6.55
C ILE A 201 -1.82 11.50 6.39
N GLN A 202 -2.24 10.25 6.51
CA GLN A 202 -3.65 9.88 6.37
C GLN A 202 -4.54 10.66 7.36
N GLU A 203 -4.17 10.68 8.63
CA GLU A 203 -4.96 11.38 9.66
C GLU A 203 -5.08 12.88 9.36
N VAL A 204 -3.97 13.54 9.02
CA VAL A 204 -4.02 14.98 8.73
C VAL A 204 -4.82 15.27 7.46
N THR A 205 -4.69 14.46 6.41
CA THR A 205 -5.51 14.65 5.20
C THR A 205 -7.00 14.50 5.48
N VAL A 206 -7.40 13.53 6.30
CA VAL A 206 -8.80 13.30 6.70
C VAL A 206 -9.31 14.45 7.58
N MET A 207 -8.47 14.99 8.46
CA MET A 207 -8.83 16.14 9.30
C MET A 207 -9.01 17.41 8.48
N ILE A 208 -8.09 17.68 7.55
CA ILE A 208 -8.19 18.79 6.58
C ILE A 208 -9.49 18.69 5.78
N ASP A 209 -9.81 17.49 5.30
CA ASP A 209 -11.08 17.24 4.63
C ASP A 209 -12.24 17.62 5.57
N LYS A 210 -12.38 16.95 6.71
CA LYS A 210 -13.49 17.17 7.66
C LYS A 210 -13.72 18.63 8.04
N LEU A 211 -12.66 19.43 8.10
CA LEU A 211 -12.71 20.85 8.42
C LEU A 211 -13.19 21.76 7.28
N GLY A 212 -13.41 21.23 6.06
CA GLY A 212 -13.95 21.99 4.94
C GLY A 212 -12.99 22.15 3.76
N SER A 213 -11.70 21.84 3.94
CA SER A 213 -10.65 22.10 2.97
C SER A 213 -10.25 20.82 2.22
N GLY A 214 -9.13 20.87 1.50
CA GLY A 214 -8.57 19.77 0.74
C GLY A 214 -7.06 19.91 0.57
N ILE A 215 -6.46 18.94 -0.12
CA ILE A 215 -5.01 18.90 -0.36
C ILE A 215 -4.68 19.12 -1.83
N SER A 216 -3.49 19.63 -2.10
CA SER A 216 -2.90 19.66 -3.44
C SER A 216 -2.13 18.36 -3.69
N GLN A 217 -1.23 18.04 -2.77
CA GLN A 217 -0.32 16.89 -2.80
C GLN A 217 -0.10 16.38 -1.37
N ALA A 218 0.20 15.09 -1.23
CA ALA A 218 0.73 14.49 -0.01
C ALA A 218 1.93 13.59 -0.37
N ILE A 219 3.13 14.02 0.00
CA ILE A 219 4.40 13.37 -0.35
C ILE A 219 4.92 12.60 0.87
N GLY A 220 4.89 11.27 0.81
CA GLY A 220 5.51 10.42 1.82
C GLY A 220 7.00 10.21 1.55
N THR A 221 7.86 10.33 2.57
CA THR A 221 9.33 10.30 2.39
C THR A 221 9.98 8.97 2.80
N GLY A 222 9.23 8.08 3.43
CA GLY A 222 9.74 6.89 4.13
C GLY A 222 10.10 7.18 5.59
N GLY A 223 9.85 6.20 6.47
CA GLY A 223 9.93 6.39 7.93
C GLY A 223 11.33 6.69 8.48
N ARG A 224 12.39 6.38 7.72
CA ARG A 224 13.80 6.61 8.12
C ARG A 224 14.38 7.93 7.61
N ASP A 225 13.66 8.66 6.76
CA ASP A 225 14.22 9.80 6.01
C ASP A 225 14.84 10.87 6.91
N LEU A 226 14.23 11.15 8.06
CA LEU A 226 14.69 12.17 9.01
C LEU A 226 15.71 11.67 10.04
N LYS A 227 16.23 10.45 9.89
CA LYS A 227 17.38 9.99 10.67
C LYS A 227 18.67 10.66 10.18
N ALA A 228 19.66 10.74 11.07
CA ALA A 228 20.95 11.39 10.79
C ALA A 228 21.64 10.80 9.55
N GLU A 229 21.57 9.48 9.37
CA GLU A 229 22.22 8.73 8.31
C GLU A 229 21.61 9.02 6.92
N VAL A 230 20.29 9.25 6.84
CA VAL A 230 19.59 9.54 5.58
C VAL A 230 19.54 11.04 5.27
N GLY A 231 19.59 11.87 6.32
CA GLY A 231 19.83 13.30 6.20
C GLY A 231 18.63 14.15 5.77
N GLY A 232 17.40 13.60 5.79
CA GLY A 232 16.17 14.30 5.41
C GLY A 232 16.09 14.61 3.91
N THR A 233 16.79 13.83 3.09
CA THR A 233 16.97 14.12 1.67
C THR A 233 15.63 14.26 0.95
N MET A 234 14.70 13.33 1.15
CA MET A 234 13.39 13.38 0.46
C MET A 234 12.42 14.36 1.11
N MET A 235 12.52 14.61 2.40
CA MET A 235 11.79 15.70 3.06
C MET A 235 12.14 17.04 2.41
N ILE A 236 13.43 17.32 2.20
CA ILE A 236 13.89 18.57 1.59
C ILE A 236 13.42 18.68 0.14
N GLU A 237 13.57 17.63 -0.67
CA GLU A 237 13.12 17.67 -2.07
C GLU A 237 11.58 17.74 -2.18
N GLY A 238 10.84 17.06 -1.30
CA GLY A 238 9.39 17.18 -1.20
C GLY A 238 8.95 18.61 -0.81
N LEU A 239 9.63 19.25 0.14
CA LEU A 239 9.37 20.64 0.50
C LEU A 239 9.57 21.59 -0.67
N LYS A 240 10.68 21.45 -1.41
CA LYS A 240 10.94 22.27 -2.60
C LYS A 240 9.86 22.05 -3.67
N ALA A 241 9.44 20.80 -3.89
CA ALA A 241 8.37 20.50 -4.82
C ALA A 241 7.06 21.22 -4.43
N LEU A 242 6.69 21.19 -3.15
CA LEU A 242 5.51 21.90 -2.64
C LEU A 242 5.65 23.42 -2.69
N GLN A 243 6.84 23.96 -2.44
CA GLN A 243 7.10 25.40 -2.60
C GLN A 243 6.94 25.86 -4.06
N ASN A 244 7.30 25.01 -5.02
CA ASN A 244 7.18 25.31 -6.45
C ASN A 244 5.81 24.95 -7.04
N ASP A 245 4.97 24.18 -6.33
CA ASP A 245 3.64 23.81 -6.82
C ASP A 245 2.65 24.99 -6.73
N PRO A 246 2.15 25.55 -7.85
CA PRO A 246 1.24 26.69 -7.83
C PRO A 246 -0.11 26.39 -7.16
N LEU A 247 -0.49 25.11 -7.01
CA LEU A 247 -1.73 24.72 -6.32
C LEU A 247 -1.56 24.63 -4.80
N THR A 248 -0.32 24.60 -4.31
CA THR A 248 -0.03 24.61 -2.89
C THR A 248 0.09 26.04 -2.39
N GLU A 249 -0.78 26.45 -1.46
CA GLU A 249 -0.70 27.76 -0.78
C GLU A 249 -0.18 27.63 0.66
N VAL A 250 -0.44 26.49 1.32
CA VAL A 250 0.01 26.21 2.70
C VAL A 250 0.70 24.85 2.73
N ILE A 251 1.85 24.77 3.41
CA ILE A 251 2.61 23.53 3.56
C ILE A 251 2.41 22.96 4.97
N VAL A 252 2.19 21.65 5.07
CA VAL A 252 2.17 20.93 6.33
C VAL A 252 3.28 19.89 6.33
N LEU A 253 4.16 19.95 7.34
CA LEU A 253 5.20 18.97 7.57
C LEU A 253 4.83 18.09 8.76
N ILE A 254 4.87 16.77 8.58
CA ILE A 254 4.55 15.80 9.64
C ILE A 254 5.62 14.72 9.74
N SER A 255 6.15 14.51 10.93
CA SER A 255 7.00 13.35 11.19
C SER A 255 7.05 12.94 12.66
N LYS A 256 7.69 11.80 12.93
CA LYS A 256 8.25 11.50 14.24
C LYS A 256 9.40 12.48 14.55
N PRO A 257 9.89 12.55 15.80
CA PRO A 257 10.97 13.46 16.17
C PRO A 257 12.22 13.19 15.31
N PRO A 258 12.71 14.17 14.55
CA PRO A 258 13.89 14.03 13.69
C PRO A 258 15.20 14.03 14.48
N ASP A 259 16.29 13.68 13.80
CA ASP A 259 17.62 14.09 14.28
C ASP A 259 17.74 15.63 14.34
N LYS A 260 18.46 16.16 15.33
CA LYS A 260 18.55 17.61 15.58
C LYS A 260 19.16 18.39 14.41
N GLU A 261 20.22 17.87 13.79
CA GLU A 261 20.86 18.55 12.67
C GLU A 261 19.99 18.49 11.42
N VAL A 262 19.32 17.36 11.20
CA VAL A 262 18.36 17.22 10.09
C VAL A 262 17.18 18.16 10.27
N ALA A 263 16.64 18.28 11.49
CA ALA A 263 15.56 19.21 11.81
C ALA A 263 15.95 20.66 11.47
N ARG A 264 17.16 21.10 11.85
CA ARG A 264 17.63 22.46 11.54
C ARG A 264 17.70 22.71 10.03
N LYS A 265 18.19 21.74 9.24
CA LYS A 265 18.25 21.84 7.78
C LYS A 265 16.84 21.97 7.18
N VAL A 266 15.94 21.07 7.55
CA VAL A 266 14.56 21.05 7.06
C VAL A 266 13.82 22.35 7.41
N LEU A 267 13.97 22.85 8.63
CA LEU A 267 13.36 24.09 9.07
C LEU A 267 13.97 25.34 8.41
N SER A 268 15.25 25.32 7.99
CA SER A 268 15.82 26.44 7.22
C SER A 268 15.18 26.53 5.84
N ILE A 269 15.01 25.40 5.15
CA ILE A 269 14.34 25.36 3.84
C ILE A 269 12.89 25.86 3.93
N LEU A 270 12.17 25.51 5.00
CA LEU A 270 10.83 26.03 5.23
C LEU A 270 10.82 27.56 5.45
N LYS A 271 11.82 28.09 6.17
CA LYS A 271 11.95 29.54 6.42
C LYS A 271 12.36 30.35 5.19
N GLU A 272 13.10 29.73 4.27
CA GLU A 272 13.52 30.34 3.02
C GLU A 272 12.37 30.41 1.99
N GLY A 273 11.34 29.59 2.16
CA GLY A 273 10.14 29.62 1.33
C GLY A 273 9.16 30.74 1.69
N GLU A 274 8.32 31.11 0.73
CA GLU A 274 7.32 32.16 0.89
C GLU A 274 5.99 31.65 1.45
N LYS A 275 5.74 30.33 1.36
CA LYS A 275 4.45 29.73 1.70
C LYS A 275 4.31 29.52 3.20
N PRO A 276 3.19 29.94 3.82
CA PRO A 276 2.87 29.62 5.21
C PRO A 276 3.00 28.13 5.47
N SER A 277 3.60 27.78 6.61
CA SER A 277 3.97 26.40 6.92
C SER A 277 3.58 26.02 8.35
N VAL A 278 3.03 24.82 8.51
CA VAL A 278 2.71 24.20 9.80
C VAL A 278 3.62 22.99 9.97
N VAL A 279 4.30 22.89 11.12
CA VAL A 279 5.22 21.79 11.41
C VAL A 279 4.71 21.00 12.62
N TYR A 280 4.63 19.68 12.47
CA TYR A 280 4.27 18.77 13.54
C TYR A 280 5.29 17.64 13.66
N PHE A 281 6.10 17.71 14.73
CA PHE A 281 6.95 16.62 15.18
C PHE A 281 6.26 15.89 16.33
N ALA A 282 5.74 14.69 16.04
CA ALA A 282 4.92 13.94 16.96
C ALA A 282 5.73 13.52 18.19
N GLY A 283 5.39 14.07 19.37
CA GLY A 283 6.05 13.74 20.63
C GLY A 283 7.28 14.57 20.98
N GLY A 284 7.59 15.64 20.22
CA GLY A 284 8.64 16.61 20.56
C GLY A 284 9.27 17.28 19.35
#